data_AF-A0A514EGX1-F1
#
_entry.id   AF-A0A514EGX1-F1
#
_cell.length_a   1.000
_cell.length_b   1.000
_cell.length_c   1.000
_cell.angle_alpha   90.00
_cell.angle_beta   90.00
_cell.angle_gamma   90.00
#
_symmetry.space_group_name_H-M   'P 1'
#
loop_
_entity.id
_entity.type
_entity.pdbx_description
1 polymer ?
#
loop_
_entity_poly.entity_id
_entity_poly.type
_entity_poly.pdbx_seq_one_letter_code
_entity_poly.pdbx_strand_id
1 'polypeptide(L)'
;MTKWMGAALAAAMLMTGCAWVEGEKYVGHWVNVQTQDEVMDIERNGESFMVRNTTPRFFSRKPKTESYPAVYKDGVLQVSNDGETVNFAIDQANGHLRTGSDEYQRVPAK
;
A
#
# COMPACT_ATOMS: atom_id res chain seq x y z
N MET A 1 -27.40 54.99 -22.34
CA MET A 1 -25.95 54.92 -22.09
C MET A 1 -25.75 54.61 -20.61
N THR A 2 -25.19 53.43 -20.30
CA THR A 2 -24.21 53.16 -19.21
C THR A 2 -23.76 51.70 -19.41
N LYS A 3 -22.45 51.53 -19.66
CA LYS A 3 -21.71 50.27 -19.83
C LYS A 3 -21.48 49.59 -18.45
N TRP A 4 -20.56 48.63 -18.40
CA TRP A 4 -19.89 48.01 -17.24
C TRP A 4 -20.49 46.63 -16.91
N MET A 5 -19.97 45.57 -17.55
CA MET A 5 -18.92 44.67 -17.02
C MET A 5 -19.48 43.90 -15.81
N GLY A 6 -19.86 42.63 -15.96
CA GLY A 6 -18.89 41.54 -16.07
C GLY A 6 -18.50 41.09 -14.67
N ALA A 7 -19.15 40.04 -14.17
CA ALA A 7 -18.71 39.29 -13.00
C ALA A 7 -19.20 37.84 -13.13
N ALA A 8 -18.47 37.05 -13.92
CA ALA A 8 -18.53 35.60 -13.83
C ALA A 8 -17.86 35.19 -12.51
N LEU A 9 -18.64 34.97 -11.47
CA LEU A 9 -18.17 34.29 -10.27
C LEU A 9 -18.30 32.79 -10.50
N ALA A 10 -17.29 32.23 -11.17
CA ALA A 10 -16.98 30.81 -11.09
C ALA A 10 -16.56 30.52 -9.65
N ALA A 11 -17.50 30.10 -8.82
CA ALA A 11 -17.19 29.47 -7.55
C ALA A 11 -16.50 28.13 -7.88
N ALA A 12 -15.17 28.15 -7.83
CA ALA A 12 -14.35 26.95 -7.93
C ALA A 12 -14.84 25.97 -6.86
N MET A 13 -15.37 24.83 -7.32
CA MET A 13 -15.64 23.70 -6.46
C MET A 13 -14.30 23.30 -5.86
N LEU A 14 -14.12 23.56 -4.57
CA LEU A 14 -13.06 22.97 -3.77
C LEU A 14 -13.37 21.48 -3.72
N MET A 15 -12.93 20.76 -4.75
CA MET A 15 -12.68 19.33 -4.67
C MET A 15 -11.58 19.20 -3.62
N THR A 16 -11.95 19.05 -2.36
CA THR A 16 -11.10 18.40 -1.38
C THR A 16 -10.88 17.01 -1.92
N GLY A 17 -9.90 16.87 -2.80
CA GLY A 17 -9.38 15.58 -3.18
C GLY A 17 -8.97 14.94 -1.87
N CYS A 18 -9.74 13.94 -1.43
CA CYS A 18 -9.18 12.89 -0.60
C CYS A 18 -7.91 12.50 -1.33
N ALA A 19 -6.76 12.98 -0.84
CA ALA A 19 -5.48 12.74 -1.45
C ALA A 19 -5.23 11.24 -1.29
N TRP A 20 -5.75 10.47 -2.24
CA TRP A 20 -5.39 9.08 -2.47
C TRP A 20 -3.87 9.12 -2.65
N VAL A 21 -3.15 8.80 -1.58
CA VAL A 21 -1.72 8.60 -1.71
C VAL A 21 -1.60 7.40 -2.64
N GLU A 22 -0.84 7.56 -3.72
CA GLU A 22 -0.79 6.58 -4.81
C GLU A 22 -0.40 5.15 -4.34
N GLY A 23 0.20 5.03 -3.14
CA GLY A 23 0.47 3.79 -2.45
C GLY A 23 -0.69 3.14 -1.69
N GLU A 24 -1.87 3.77 -1.60
CA GLU A 24 -3.05 3.20 -0.90
C GLU A 24 -3.50 1.87 -1.51
N LYS A 25 -3.26 1.68 -2.81
CA LYS A 25 -3.50 0.40 -3.47
C LYS A 25 -2.74 -0.77 -2.83
N TYR A 26 -1.68 -0.54 -2.05
CA TYR A 26 -0.96 -1.60 -1.35
C TYR A 26 -1.53 -1.89 0.03
N VAL A 27 -2.26 -0.95 0.64
CA VAL A 27 -2.78 -1.10 1.99
C VAL A 27 -3.79 -2.23 2.05
N GLY A 28 -3.63 -3.15 3.00
CA GLY A 28 -4.53 -4.30 3.19
C GLY A 28 -3.82 -5.53 3.75
N HIS A 29 -4.61 -6.59 3.90
CA HIS A 29 -4.16 -7.91 4.32
C HIS A 29 -3.87 -8.79 3.11
N TRP A 30 -2.70 -9.40 3.08
CA TRP A 30 -2.17 -10.19 1.99
C TRP A 30 -1.73 -11.56 2.51
N VAL A 31 -2.04 -12.63 1.78
CA VAL A 31 -1.69 -14.00 2.14
C VAL A 31 -0.86 -14.62 1.03
N ASN A 32 0.27 -15.24 1.38
CA ASN A 32 1.15 -15.87 0.42
C ASN A 32 0.40 -16.97 -0.33
N VAL A 33 0.39 -16.92 -1.67
CA VAL A 33 -0.37 -17.85 -2.51
C VAL A 33 0.17 -19.28 -2.40
N GLN A 34 1.47 -19.43 -2.14
CA GLN A 34 2.15 -20.73 -2.06
C GLN A 34 2.05 -21.36 -0.68
N THR A 35 2.38 -20.60 0.38
CA THR A 35 2.46 -21.15 1.74
C THR A 35 1.15 -21.03 2.50
N GLN A 36 0.27 -20.08 2.16
CA GLN A 36 -1.02 -19.76 2.81
C GLN A 36 -0.97 -19.34 4.28
N ASP A 37 0.05 -19.77 5.01
CA ASP A 37 0.21 -19.47 6.43
C ASP A 37 1.04 -18.20 6.66
N GLU A 38 1.82 -17.76 5.67
CA GLU A 38 2.55 -16.48 5.71
C GLU A 38 1.61 -15.34 5.31
N VAL A 39 1.47 -14.37 6.21
CA VAL A 39 0.57 -13.23 6.03
C VAL A 39 1.31 -11.92 6.12
N MET A 40 0.89 -10.95 5.32
CA MET A 40 1.52 -9.65 5.20
C MET A 40 0.45 -8.56 5.32
N ASP A 41 0.61 -7.69 6.29
CA ASP A 41 -0.24 -6.52 6.49
C ASP A 41 0.51 -5.28 6.03
N ILE A 42 -0.10 -4.51 5.14
CA ILE A 42 0.45 -3.22 4.71
C ILE A 42 -0.49 -2.15 5.23
N GLU A 43 0.03 -1.26 6.07
CA GLU A 43 -0.72 -0.20 6.73
C GLU A 43 -0.11 1.15 6.41
N ARG A 44 -0.94 2.20 6.42
CA ARG A 44 -0.48 3.57 6.31
C ARG A 44 0.12 4.02 7.65
N ASN A 45 1.30 4.63 7.60
CA ASN A 45 1.98 5.21 8.75
C ASN A 45 2.34 6.67 8.46
N GLY A 46 1.34 7.56 8.54
CA GLY A 46 1.49 8.96 8.14
C GLY A 46 1.64 9.12 6.63
N GLU A 47 2.79 9.66 6.21
CA GLU A 47 3.16 9.84 4.79
C GLU A 47 3.84 8.60 4.18
N SER A 48 4.23 7.63 5.01
CA SER A 48 4.85 6.38 4.60
C SER A 48 3.92 5.19 4.89
N PHE A 49 4.43 3.98 4.67
CA PHE A 49 3.74 2.72 4.90
C PHE A 49 4.55 1.85 5.86
N MET A 50 3.86 0.95 6.54
CA MET A 50 4.47 -0.09 7.35
C MET A 50 4.04 -1.45 6.79
N VAL A 51 5.00 -2.29 6.49
CA VAL A 51 4.78 -3.67 6.06
C VAL A 51 5.06 -4.58 7.25
N ARG A 52 4.09 -5.39 7.63
CA ARG A 52 4.21 -6.36 8.72
C ARG A 52 4.09 -7.75 8.14
N ASN A 53 5.20 -8.49 8.07
CA ASN A 53 5.18 -9.89 7.65
C ASN A 53 5.09 -10.78 8.88
N THR A 54 4.11 -11.66 8.94
CA THR A 54 3.93 -12.65 9.99
C THR A 54 4.09 -14.05 9.42
N THR A 55 5.22 -14.67 9.76
CA THR A 55 5.51 -16.07 9.40
C THR A 55 5.25 -16.97 10.61
N PRO A 56 4.42 -18.01 10.47
CA PRO A 56 4.24 -19.01 11.51
C PRO A 56 5.51 -19.84 11.65
N ARG A 57 5.96 -20.02 12.89
CA ARG A 57 7.13 -20.87 13.17
C ARG A 57 6.64 -22.26 13.59
N PHE A 58 6.84 -23.25 12.73
CA PHE A 58 6.49 -24.66 13.00
C PHE A 58 7.11 -25.22 14.29
N PHE A 59 8.27 -24.70 14.72
CA PHE A 59 9.00 -25.20 15.90
C PHE A 59 8.87 -24.33 17.16
N SER A 60 8.23 -23.15 17.09
CA SER A 60 8.09 -22.25 18.25
C SER A 60 6.64 -21.82 18.42
N ARG A 61 6.13 -21.84 19.65
CA ARG A 61 4.72 -21.50 19.97
C ARG A 61 4.28 -20.06 19.64
N LYS A 62 5.18 -19.19 19.15
CA LYS A 62 4.87 -17.79 18.85
C LYS A 62 5.24 -17.46 17.39
N PRO A 63 4.28 -16.97 16.58
CA PRO A 63 4.55 -16.40 15.26
C PRO A 63 5.66 -15.36 15.32
N LYS A 64 6.45 -15.24 14.25
CA LYS A 64 7.41 -14.15 14.10
C LYS A 64 6.72 -13.08 13.25
N THR A 65 6.54 -11.89 13.81
CA THR A 65 6.09 -10.73 13.05
C THR A 65 7.26 -9.76 12.93
N GLU A 66 7.63 -9.44 11.70
CA GLU A 66 8.67 -8.46 11.36
C GLU A 66 7.98 -7.23 10.77
N SER A 67 8.52 -6.05 11.02
CA SER A 67 7.93 -4.79 10.58
C SER A 67 8.97 -3.96 9.85
N TYR A 68 8.65 -3.59 8.62
CA TYR A 68 9.54 -2.92 7.70
C TYR A 68 8.92 -1.60 7.25
N PRO A 69 9.66 -0.48 7.35
CA PRO A 69 9.20 0.78 6.80
C PRO A 69 9.18 0.69 5.27
N ALA A 70 8.18 1.32 4.67
CA ALA A 70 8.01 1.33 3.24
C ALA A 70 7.57 2.71 2.73
N VAL A 71 8.00 3.05 1.53
CA VAL A 71 7.67 4.31 0.87
C VAL A 71 7.16 4.03 -0.54
N TYR A 72 6.09 4.73 -0.93
CA TYR A 72 5.63 4.66 -2.30
C TYR A 72 6.49 5.58 -3.17
N LYS A 73 7.18 5.01 -4.15
CA LYS A 73 8.09 5.75 -5.02
C LYS A 73 8.25 5.02 -6.35
N ASP A 74 8.36 5.77 -7.44
CA ASP A 74 8.62 5.24 -8.78
C ASP A 74 7.58 4.18 -9.23
N GLY A 75 6.32 4.36 -8.82
CA GLY A 75 5.22 3.47 -9.21
C GLY A 75 5.03 2.24 -8.32
N VAL A 76 6.00 1.95 -7.44
CA VAL A 76 6.07 0.75 -6.59
C VAL A 76 6.17 1.10 -5.11
N LEU A 77 5.91 0.13 -4.24
CA LEU A 77 6.14 0.28 -2.80
C LEU A 77 7.55 -0.24 -2.48
N GLN A 78 8.46 0.65 -2.10
CA GLN A 78 9.85 0.32 -1.74
C GLN A 78 9.91 0.02 -0.24
N VAL A 79 10.26 -1.21 0.12
CA VAL A 79 10.31 -1.72 1.49
C VAL A 79 11.76 -1.86 1.93
N SER A 80 12.14 -1.25 3.04
CA SER A 80 13.49 -1.38 3.59
C SER A 80 13.58 -2.59 4.51
N ASN A 81 14.32 -3.61 4.11
CA ASN A 81 14.54 -4.86 4.84
C ASN A 81 16.03 -5.03 5.15
N ASP A 82 16.43 -4.89 6.42
CA ASP A 82 17.79 -5.14 6.93
C ASP A 82 18.94 -4.53 6.10
N GLY A 83 18.71 -3.34 5.54
CA GLY A 83 19.70 -2.60 4.73
C GLY A 83 19.53 -2.75 3.21
N GLU A 84 18.64 -3.64 2.77
CA GLU A 84 18.24 -3.80 1.38
C GLU A 84 16.88 -3.12 1.10
N THR A 85 16.64 -2.73 -0.15
CA THR A 85 15.35 -2.21 -0.60
C THR A 85 14.70 -3.22 -1.53
N VAL A 86 13.52 -3.71 -1.13
CA VAL A 86 12.71 -4.65 -1.91
C VAL A 86 11.53 -3.90 -2.52
N ASN A 87 11.33 -4.07 -3.82
CA ASN A 87 10.23 -3.43 -4.53
C ASN A 87 9.00 -4.33 -4.55
N PHE A 88 7.89 -3.79 -4.07
CA PHE A 88 6.59 -4.45 -4.07
C PHE A 88 5.74 -3.88 -5.19
N ALA A 89 5.25 -4.76 -6.06
CA ALA A 89 4.43 -4.41 -7.21
C ALA A 89 3.12 -5.17 -7.18
N ILE A 90 2.02 -4.54 -7.60
CA ILE A 90 0.76 -5.24 -7.81
C ILE A 90 0.69 -5.63 -9.28
N ASP A 91 0.57 -6.92 -9.53
CA ASP A 91 0.33 -7.45 -10.86
C ASP A 91 -1.09 -7.03 -11.31
N GLN A 92 -1.18 -6.30 -12.42
CA GLN A 92 -2.44 -5.79 -12.93
C GLN A 92 -3.35 -6.87 -13.51
N ALA A 93 -2.82 -8.05 -13.85
CA ALA A 93 -3.59 -9.14 -14.43
C ALA A 93 -4.45 -9.87 -13.40
N ASN A 94 -3.93 -10.06 -12.18
CA ASN A 94 -4.59 -10.84 -11.13
C ASN A 94 -4.79 -10.08 -9.81
N GLY A 95 -4.22 -8.88 -9.67
CA GLY A 95 -4.29 -8.07 -8.46
C GLY A 95 -3.42 -8.57 -7.30
N HIS A 96 -2.53 -9.53 -7.55
CA HIS A 96 -1.63 -10.08 -6.55
C HIS A 96 -0.43 -9.17 -6.30
N LEU A 97 0.04 -9.16 -5.06
CA LEU A 97 1.24 -8.47 -4.65
C LEU A 97 2.46 -9.35 -4.92
N ARG A 98 3.41 -8.86 -5.71
CA ARG A 98 4.71 -9.47 -5.98
C ARG A 98 5.74 -8.83 -5.08
N THR A 99 6.48 -9.66 -4.34
CA THR A 99 7.58 -9.22 -3.47
C THR A 99 8.83 -9.99 -3.86
N GLY A 100 9.55 -9.53 -4.89
CA GLY A 100 10.78 -10.20 -5.38
C GLY A 100 10.57 -11.65 -5.81
N SER A 101 10.68 -12.60 -4.86
CA SER A 101 10.47 -14.04 -5.00
C SER A 101 9.03 -14.51 -4.83
N ASP A 102 8.21 -13.78 -4.07
CA ASP A 102 6.93 -14.28 -3.57
C ASP A 102 5.72 -13.55 -4.16
N GLU A 103 4.56 -14.21 -4.09
CA GLU A 103 3.28 -13.71 -4.57
C GLU A 103 2.23 -13.84 -3.48
N TYR A 104 1.48 -12.77 -3.24
CA TYR A 104 0.46 -12.71 -2.23
C TYR A 104 -0.87 -12.28 -2.82
N GLN A 105 -1.94 -12.92 -2.37
CA GLN A 105 -3.29 -12.56 -2.72
C GLN A 105 -3.90 -11.67 -1.64
N ARG A 106 -4.59 -10.62 -2.05
CA ARG A 106 -5.37 -9.79 -1.12
C ARG A 106 -6.55 -10.58 -0.59
N VAL A 107 -6.72 -10.56 0.72
CA VAL A 107 -7.87 -11.14 1.40
C VAL A 107 -8.59 -10.07 2.22
N PRO A 108 -9.91 -10.17 2.42
CA PRO A 108 -10.61 -9.31 3.35
C PRO A 108 -10.01 -9.46 4.75
N ALA A 109 -9.68 -8.34 5.40
CA ALA A 109 -9.36 -8.38 6.82
C ALA A 109 -10.57 -8.95 7.59
N LYS A 110 -10.30 -9.90 8.49
CA LYS A 110 -11.31 -10.61 9.26
C LYS A 110 -11.85 -9.79 10.42
#